data_AF-A0A943HAP8-F1
#
_entry.id   AF-A0A943HAP8-F1
#
_cell.length_a   1.000
_cell.length_b   1.000
_cell.length_c   1.000
_cell.angle_alpha   90.00
_cell.angle_beta   90.00
_cell.angle_gamma   90.00
#
_symmetry.space_group_name_H-M   'P 1'
#
loop_
_entity.id
_entity.type
_entity.pdbx_description
1 polymer ?
#
loop_
_entity_poly.entity_id
_entity_poly.type
_entity_poly.pdbx_seq_one_letter_code
_entity_poly.pdbx_strand_id
1 'polypeptide(L)' 'MKALEILINSINAQIKELNSAGYNLYDSDNVDWYLTKVRYSEKDDRLYFDTEEDR' A
#
# COMPACT_ATOMS: atom_id res chain seq x y z
N MET A 1 -6.43 -7.64 -17.46
CA MET A 1 -6.77 -6.75 -16.31
C MET A 1 -5.98 -5.43 -16.33
N LYS A 2 -5.78 -4.81 -17.51
CA LYS A 2 -4.87 -3.66 -17.66
C LYS A 2 -5.30 -2.41 -16.86
N ALA A 3 -6.61 -2.18 -16.73
CA ALA A 3 -7.14 -1.06 -15.94
C ALA A 3 -6.86 -1.21 -14.43
N LEU A 4 -7.03 -2.42 -13.88
CA LEU A 4 -6.73 -2.71 -12.47
C LEU A 4 -5.24 -2.57 -12.17
N GLU A 5 -4.39 -3.06 -13.06
CA GLU A 5 -2.94 -2.91 -12.96
C GLU A 5 -2.52 -1.44 -12.97
N ILE A 6 -3.07 -0.62 -13.87
CA ILE A 6 -2.81 0.82 -13.92
C ILE A 6 -3.24 1.50 -12.61
N LEU A 7 -4.41 1.13 -12.06
CA LEU A 7 -4.90 1.67 -10.79
C LEU A 7 -3.95 1.33 -9.64
N ILE A 8 -3.55 0.07 -9.50
CA ILE A 8 -2.63 -0.39 -8.45
C ILE A 8 -1.28 0.34 -8.57
N ASN A 9 -0.75 0.47 -9.79
CA ASN A 9 0.50 1.19 -10.02
C ASN A 9 0.40 2.67 -9.64
N SER A 10 -0.75 3.32 -9.92
CA SER A 10 -0.99 4.71 -9.52
C SER A 10 -1.09 4.88 -8.00
N ILE A 11 -1.76 3.97 -7.30
CA ILE A 11 -1.85 3.97 -5.84
C ILE A 11 -0.45 3.78 -5.23
N ASN A 12 0.31 2.80 -5.72
CA ASN A 12 1.66 2.53 -5.23
C ASN A 12 2.63 3.70 -5.45
N ALA A 13 2.48 4.44 -6.54
CA ALA A 13 3.26 5.66 -6.76
C ALA A 13 2.97 6.73 -5.71
N GLN A 14 1.71 6.91 -5.32
CA GLN A 14 1.31 7.87 -4.29
C GLN A 14 1.81 7.45 -2.91
N ILE A 15 1.68 6.17 -2.54
CA ILE A 15 2.18 5.63 -1.27
C ILE A 15 3.70 5.84 -1.17
N LYS A 16 4.44 5.54 -2.25
CA LYS A 16 5.89 5.74 -2.29
C LYS A 16 6.29 7.20 -2.08
N GLU A 17 5.59 8.13 -2.73
CA GLU A 17 5.85 9.57 -2.58
C GLU A 17 5.62 10.03 -1.13
N LEU A 18 4.49 9.62 -0.54
CA LEU A 18 4.16 9.94 0.86
C LEU A 18 5.22 9.40 1.83
N ASN A 19 5.57 8.12 1.74
CA ASN A 19 6.56 7.51 2.63
C ASN A 19 7.94 8.17 2.46
N SER A 20 8.34 8.49 1.22
CA SER A 20 9.63 9.16 0.95
C SER A 20 9.68 10.59 1.52
N ALA A 21 8.54 11.24 1.65
CA ALA A 21 8.40 12.56 2.25
C ALA A 21 8.18 12.53 3.79
N GLY A 22 8.16 11.34 4.42
CA GLY A 22 7.93 11.17 5.85
C GLY A 22 6.46 11.24 6.28
N TYR A 23 5.52 11.17 5.33
CA TYR A 23 4.07 11.16 5.58
C TYR A 23 3.51 9.73 5.51
N ASN A 24 4.05 8.85 6.36
CA ASN A 24 3.63 7.45 6.45
C ASN A 24 2.13 7.34 6.77
N LEU A 25 1.44 6.39 6.13
CA LEU A 25 0.04 6.07 6.40
C LEU A 25 -0.03 4.88 7.36
N TYR A 26 -0.38 5.12 8.61
CA TYR A 26 -0.37 4.12 9.67
C TYR A 26 -1.66 3.29 9.72
N ASP A 27 -1.52 2.04 10.14
CA ASP A 27 -2.64 1.16 10.46
C ASP A 27 -3.22 1.57 11.83
N SER A 28 -4.53 1.86 11.87
CA SER A 28 -5.19 2.26 13.12
C SER A 28 -5.27 1.13 14.15
N ASP A 29 -5.27 -0.12 13.69
CA ASP A 29 -5.33 -1.30 14.55
C ASP A 29 -3.91 -1.80 14.93
N ASN A 30 -2.88 -1.32 14.23
CA ASN A 30 -1.48 -1.66 14.48
C ASN A 30 -0.59 -0.42 14.28
N VAL A 31 -0.66 0.50 15.25
CA VAL A 31 -0.09 1.85 15.17
C VAL A 31 1.42 1.93 14.96
N ASP A 32 2.14 0.84 15.23
CA ASP A 32 3.58 0.72 15.01
C ASP A 32 3.91 0.33 13.56
N TRP A 33 2.92 0.23 12.67
CA TRP A 33 3.10 -0.22 11.29
C TRP A 33 2.48 0.76 10.30
N TYR A 34 3.17 0.95 9.17
CA TYR A 34 2.73 1.82 8.09
C TYR A 34 2.63 1.10 6.75
N LEU A 35 1.74 1.60 5.90
CA LEU A 35 1.47 1.11 4.56
C LEU A 35 2.68 1.29 3.63
N THR A 36 3.10 0.23 2.94
CA THR A 36 4.21 0.29 1.96
C THR A 36 3.74 0.14 0.52
N LYS A 37 2.71 -0.67 0.26
CA LYS A 37 2.11 -0.85 -1.07
C LYS A 37 0.77 -1.56 -1.00
N VAL A 38 0.05 -1.51 -2.12
CA VAL A 38 -1.14 -2.30 -2.43
C VAL A 38 -0.80 -3.30 -3.54
N ARG A 39 -1.37 -4.51 -3.43
CA ARG A 39 -1.24 -5.59 -4.40
C ARG A 39 -2.58 -6.30 -4.59
N TYR A 40 -2.77 -6.88 -5.78
CA TYR A 40 -3.91 -7.74 -6.08
C TYR A 40 -3.56 -9.20 -5.87
N SER A 41 -4.44 -9.95 -5.22
CA SER A 41 -4.39 -11.42 -5.11
C SER A 41 -5.36 -12.02 -6.12
N GLU A 42 -4.82 -12.69 -7.15
CA GLU A 42 -5.65 -13.44 -8.11
C GLU A 42 -6.37 -14.62 -7.45
N LYS A 43 -5.80 -15.16 -6.37
CA LYS A 43 -6.37 -16.29 -5.63
C LYS A 43 -7.66 -15.90 -4.90
N ASP A 44 -7.65 -14.72 -4.29
CA ASP A 44 -8.73 -14.27 -3.41
C ASP A 44 -9.64 -13.22 -4.07
N ASP A 45 -9.30 -12.78 -5.29
CA ASP A 45 -9.94 -11.70 -6.05
C ASP A 45 -10.09 -10.42 -5.19
N ARG A 46 -8.99 -10.04 -4.52
CA ARG A 46 -8.96 -8.96 -3.51
C ARG A 46 -7.69 -8.14 -3.59
N LEU A 47 -7.81 -6.88 -3.19
CA LEU A 47 -6.65 -6.04 -2.89
C LEU A 47 -6.22 -6.25 -1.45
N TYR A 48 -4.92 -6.39 -1.27
CA TYR A 48 -4.26 -6.40 0.03
C TYR A 48 -3.27 -5.26 0.06
N PHE A 49 -3.00 -4.79 1.26
CA PHE A 49 -1.87 -3.93 1.51
C PHE A 49 -0.79 -4.66 2.29
N ASP A 50 0.45 -4.25 2.06
CA ASP A 50 1.59 -4.70 2.85
C ASP A 50 2.04 -3.53 3.75
N THR A 51 2.54 -3.86 4.93
CA THR A 51 3.02 -2.89 5.93
C THR A 51 4.46 -3.15 6.33
N GLU A 52 5.10 -2.15 6.90
CA GLU A 52 6.41 -2.23 7.56
C GLU A 52 6.33 -1.58 8.95
N GLU A 53 7.12 -2.09 9.89
CA GLU A 53 7.17 -1.59 11.27
C GLU A 53 7.99 -0.29 11.33
N ASP A 54 7.45 0.74 11.98
CA ASP A 54 8.12 2.02 12.22
C ASP A 54 9.01 1.91 13.47
N ARG A 55 10.27 1.52 13.27
CA ARG A 55 11.27 1.28 14.33
C ARG A 55 12.26 2.43 14.51
#